data_AF-A0A7V5Q165-F1
#
_entry.id   AF-A0A7V5Q165-F1
#
_cell.length_a   1.000
_cell.length_b   1.000
_cell.length_c   1.000
_cell.angle_alpha   90.00
_cell.angle_beta   90.00
_cell.angle_gamma   90.00
#
_symmetry.space_group_name_H-M   'P 1'
#
loop_
_entity.id
_entity.type
_entity.pdbx_description
1 polymer ?
#
loop_
_entity_poly.entity_id
_entity_poly.type
_entity_poly.pdbx_seq_one_letter_code
_entity_poly.pdbx_strand_id
1 'polypeptide(L)'
;MAQRMVSPITWEILEQTRNRAAVPVLVEGLDGPPATRAIQVLLARRDVGGYRALLARWSRLPQACKEALASCAAPLSRAVRDAILGNDPHLAVEGFDALLWLRDYDLIPAVVRAVIERDGSLRDLAEETLLTLCQQYERTLRGTHDSTTQADRCRAKEHILQSLSHAITRYDRHERHKLV
;
A
#
# COMPACT_ATOMS: atom_id res chain seq x y z
N MET A 1 -30.61 -3.01 -6.46
CA MET A 1 -29.72 -3.00 -7.65
C MET A 1 -29.48 -4.45 -8.05
N ALA A 2 -29.82 -4.82 -9.28
CA ALA A 2 -29.73 -6.21 -9.75
C ALA A 2 -28.25 -6.59 -9.97
N GLN A 3 -27.76 -7.59 -9.23
CA GLN A 3 -26.47 -8.24 -9.50
C GLN A 3 -26.55 -8.90 -10.87
N ARG A 4 -25.96 -8.26 -11.89
CA ARG A 4 -25.70 -8.92 -13.17
C ARG A 4 -24.65 -9.99 -12.93
N MET A 5 -25.09 -11.24 -12.76
CA MET A 5 -24.20 -12.39 -12.74
C MET A 5 -23.47 -12.45 -14.09
N VAL A 6 -22.18 -12.12 -14.07
CA VAL A 6 -21.29 -12.28 -15.21
C VAL A 6 -21.13 -13.78 -15.44
N SER A 7 -21.43 -14.26 -16.65
CA SER A 7 -21.29 -15.68 -17.02
C SER A 7 -19.84 -16.16 -16.81
N PRO A 8 -19.60 -17.40 -16.37
CA PRO A 8 -18.26 -17.95 -16.21
C PRO A 8 -17.38 -17.81 -17.47
N ILE A 9 -17.98 -17.94 -18.67
CA ILE A 9 -17.29 -17.76 -19.96
C ILE A 9 -16.75 -16.32 -20.11
N THR A 10 -17.49 -15.33 -19.61
CA THR A 10 -17.05 -13.93 -19.67
C THR A 10 -15.82 -13.71 -18.79
N TRP A 11 -15.72 -14.38 -17.64
CA TRP A 11 -14.53 -14.30 -16.78
C TRP A 11 -13.30 -14.93 -17.42
N GLU A 12 -13.43 -16.08 -18.08
CA GLU A 12 -12.32 -16.72 -18.81
C GLU A 12 -11.77 -15.79 -19.90
N ILE A 13 -12.65 -15.10 -20.64
CA ILE A 13 -12.25 -14.11 -21.65
C ILE A 13 -11.56 -12.91 -20.98
N LEU A 14 -12.08 -12.44 -19.84
CA LEU A 14 -11.50 -11.33 -19.09
C LEU A 14 -10.13 -11.69 -18.50
N GLU A 15 -9.87 -12.94 -18.17
CA GLU A 15 -8.56 -13.42 -17.69
C GLU A 15 -7.53 -13.43 -18.82
N GLN A 16 -7.92 -13.90 -20.00
CA GLN A 16 -7.01 -14.09 -21.14
C GLN A 16 -6.74 -12.81 -21.94
N THR A 17 -7.71 -11.88 -21.99
CA THR A 17 -7.58 -10.67 -22.80
C THR A 17 -6.51 -9.73 -22.26
N ARG A 18 -5.81 -9.04 -23.16
CA ARG A 18 -4.88 -7.93 -22.83
C ARG A 18 -5.53 -6.56 -23.03
N ASN A 19 -6.84 -6.53 -23.33
CA ASN A 19 -7.54 -5.28 -23.58
C ASN A 19 -7.68 -4.45 -22.29
N ARG A 20 -7.12 -3.25 -22.28
CA ARG A 20 -7.23 -2.32 -21.14
C ARG A 20 -8.67 -1.91 -20.85
N ALA A 21 -9.56 -1.97 -21.84
CA ALA A 21 -10.99 -1.73 -21.63
C ALA A 21 -11.65 -2.76 -20.69
N ALA A 22 -11.00 -3.89 -20.39
CA ALA A 22 -11.47 -4.84 -19.40
C ALA A 22 -11.16 -4.42 -17.96
N VAL A 23 -10.26 -3.45 -17.72
CA VAL A 23 -9.88 -3.02 -16.36
C VAL A 23 -11.08 -2.49 -15.56
N PRO A 24 -11.95 -1.60 -16.09
CA PRO A 24 -13.15 -1.16 -15.37
C PRO A 24 -14.06 -2.33 -14.97
N VAL A 25 -14.24 -3.32 -15.85
CA VAL A 25 -15.08 -4.51 -15.57
C VAL A 25 -14.48 -5.35 -14.45
N LEU A 26 -13.16 -5.53 -14.43
CA LEU A 26 -12.45 -6.22 -13.35
C LEU A 26 -12.55 -5.45 -12.03
N VAL A 27 -12.46 -4.12 -12.08
CA VAL A 27 -12.60 -3.24 -10.91
C VAL A 27 -14.01 -3.35 -10.31
N GLU A 28 -15.06 -3.35 -11.14
CA GLU A 28 -16.44 -3.62 -10.67
C GLU A 28 -16.57 -5.02 -10.04
N GLY A 29 -15.81 -5.99 -10.54
CA GLY A 29 -15.76 -7.34 -9.99
C GLY A 29 -15.12 -7.46 -8.60
N LEU A 30 -14.45 -6.41 -8.10
CA LEU A 30 -13.85 -6.41 -6.76
C LEU A 30 -14.89 -6.38 -5.64
N ASP A 31 -16.07 -5.84 -5.90
CA ASP A 31 -17.13 -5.65 -4.90
C ASP A 31 -18.11 -6.85 -4.84
N GLY A 32 -17.84 -7.94 -5.56
CA GLY A 32 -18.73 -9.10 -5.65
C GLY A 32 -18.02 -10.45 -5.78
N PRO A 33 -18.77 -11.56 -5.89
CA PRO A 33 -18.22 -12.87 -6.23
C PRO A 33 -17.90 -12.86 -7.75
N PRO A 34 -16.65 -12.66 -8.19
CA PRO A 34 -15.43 -13.36 -7.78
C PRO A 34 -14.22 -12.43 -7.53
N ALA A 35 -14.28 -11.61 -6.47
CA ALA A 35 -13.26 -10.62 -6.12
C ALA A 35 -11.81 -11.16 -6.17
N THR A 36 -11.56 -12.35 -5.61
CA THR A 36 -10.23 -12.97 -5.63
C THR A 36 -9.67 -13.15 -7.05
N ARG A 37 -10.51 -13.57 -8.01
CA ARG A 37 -10.09 -13.72 -9.41
C ARG A 37 -9.80 -12.37 -10.04
N ALA A 38 -10.68 -11.38 -9.80
CA ALA A 38 -10.47 -10.03 -10.29
C ALA A 38 -9.13 -9.45 -9.81
N ILE A 39 -8.79 -9.64 -8.52
CA ILE A 39 -7.51 -9.22 -7.94
C ILE A 39 -6.33 -9.91 -8.63
N GLN A 40 -6.39 -11.24 -8.80
CA GLN A 40 -5.33 -12.00 -9.47
C GLN A 40 -5.08 -11.50 -10.89
N VAL A 41 -6.13 -11.23 -11.66
CA VAL A 41 -6.02 -10.70 -13.02
C VAL A 41 -5.45 -9.29 -13.03
N LEU A 42 -5.91 -8.42 -12.13
CA LEU A 42 -5.39 -7.06 -12.01
C LEU A 42 -3.90 -7.05 -11.62
N LEU A 43 -3.49 -7.94 -10.71
CA LEU A 43 -2.09 -8.14 -10.33
C LEU A 43 -1.24 -8.63 -11.49
N ALA A 44 -1.71 -9.65 -12.22
CA ALA A 44 -1.00 -10.21 -13.37
C ALA A 44 -0.80 -9.17 -14.49
N ARG A 45 -1.77 -8.26 -14.68
CA ARG A 45 -1.73 -7.23 -15.72
C ARG A 45 -0.81 -6.05 -15.42
N ARG A 46 -0.45 -5.82 -14.15
CA ARG A 46 0.38 -4.69 -13.72
C ARG A 46 -0.15 -3.33 -14.16
N ASP A 47 -1.47 -3.18 -14.13
CA ASP A 47 -2.13 -1.94 -14.53
C ASP A 47 -2.22 -0.95 -13.35
N VAL A 48 -1.78 0.29 -13.59
CA VAL A 48 -1.77 1.36 -12.56
C VAL A 48 -3.18 1.74 -12.12
N GLY A 49 -4.14 1.78 -13.05
CA GLY A 49 -5.54 2.07 -12.74
C GLY A 49 -6.16 0.97 -11.87
N GLY A 50 -5.83 -0.28 -12.17
CA GLY A 50 -6.16 -1.45 -11.36
C GLY A 50 -5.64 -1.35 -9.93
N TYR A 51 -4.35 -1.03 -9.75
CA TYR A 51 -3.75 -0.89 -8.43
C TYR A 51 -4.36 0.25 -7.62
N ARG A 52 -4.62 1.39 -8.26
CA ARG A 52 -5.32 2.50 -7.60
C ARG A 52 -6.73 2.11 -7.17
N ALA A 53 -7.47 1.37 -7.99
CA ALA A 53 -8.81 0.92 -7.67
C ALA A 53 -8.85 -0.12 -6.54
N LEU A 54 -7.82 -0.97 -6.45
CA LEU A 54 -7.62 -1.88 -5.32
C LEU A 54 -7.37 -1.11 -4.03
N LEU A 55 -6.47 -0.13 -4.05
CA LEU A 55 -6.17 0.70 -2.89
C LEU A 55 -7.39 1.51 -2.43
N ALA A 56 -8.15 2.09 -3.36
CA ALA A 56 -9.37 2.82 -3.03
C ALA A 56 -10.43 1.98 -2.28
N ARG A 57 -10.32 0.65 -2.32
CA ARG A 57 -11.20 -0.31 -1.65
C ARG A 57 -10.50 -1.08 -0.53
N TRP A 58 -9.28 -0.71 -0.17
CA TRP A 58 -8.41 -1.53 0.65
C TRP A 58 -9.06 -1.94 1.98
N SER A 59 -9.66 -1.00 2.70
CA SER A 59 -10.40 -1.24 3.95
C SER A 59 -11.56 -2.25 3.81
N ARG A 60 -12.15 -2.38 2.63
CA ARG A 60 -13.28 -3.29 2.32
C ARG A 60 -12.84 -4.63 1.77
N LEU A 61 -11.57 -4.77 1.36
CA LEU A 61 -11.08 -6.02 0.80
C LEU A 61 -11.12 -7.13 1.86
N PRO A 62 -11.61 -8.34 1.50
CA PRO A 62 -11.54 -9.49 2.38
C PRO A 62 -10.11 -9.78 2.82
N GLN A 63 -9.95 -10.29 4.03
CA GLN A 63 -8.66 -10.62 4.62
C GLN A 63 -7.81 -11.55 3.72
N ALA A 64 -8.41 -12.60 3.15
CA ALA A 64 -7.75 -13.50 2.21
C ALA A 64 -7.22 -12.79 0.94
N CYS A 65 -7.87 -11.69 0.53
CA CYS A 65 -7.40 -10.88 -0.60
C CYS A 65 -6.18 -10.04 -0.22
N LYS A 66 -6.18 -9.44 0.99
CA LYS A 66 -5.03 -8.69 1.52
C LYS A 66 -3.80 -9.60 1.69
N GLU A 67 -4.00 -10.86 2.07
CA GLU A 67 -2.93 -11.87 2.16
C GLU A 67 -2.33 -12.22 0.79
N ALA A 68 -3.18 -12.44 -0.23
CA ALA A 68 -2.71 -12.65 -1.60
C ALA A 68 -1.92 -11.44 -2.14
N LEU A 69 -2.35 -10.23 -1.78
CA LEU A 69 -1.67 -8.98 -2.13
C LEU A 69 -0.32 -8.82 -1.43
N ALA A 70 -0.17 -9.29 -0.20
CA ALA A 70 1.10 -9.25 0.54
C ALA A 70 2.20 -10.06 -0.16
N SER A 71 1.86 -11.17 -0.81
CA SER A 71 2.81 -11.94 -1.64
C SER A 71 3.24 -11.20 -2.92
N CYS A 72 2.52 -10.12 -3.29
CA CYS A 72 2.76 -9.29 -4.47
C CYS A 72 3.00 -7.82 -4.08
N ALA A 73 3.69 -7.57 -2.96
CA ALA A 73 3.87 -6.22 -2.42
C ALA A 73 4.58 -5.26 -3.40
N ALA A 74 5.64 -5.70 -4.08
CA ALA A 74 6.50 -4.80 -4.88
C ALA A 74 5.77 -4.02 -6.00
N PRO A 75 4.88 -4.62 -6.82
CA PRO A 75 4.06 -3.86 -7.76
C PRO A 75 3.10 -2.85 -7.10
N LEU A 76 2.60 -3.14 -5.90
CA LEU A 76 1.69 -2.26 -5.16
C LEU A 76 2.43 -1.09 -4.50
N SER A 77 3.70 -1.25 -4.14
CA SER A 77 4.51 -0.23 -3.48
C SER A 77 4.44 1.13 -4.18
N ARG A 78 4.46 1.13 -5.52
CA ARG A 78 4.33 2.37 -6.31
C ARG A 78 2.94 3.00 -6.13
N ALA A 79 1.88 2.21 -6.21
CA ALA A 79 0.52 2.72 -6.05
C ALA A 79 0.28 3.23 -4.63
N VAL A 80 0.85 2.57 -3.61
CA VAL A 80 0.78 2.98 -2.20
C VAL A 80 1.53 4.30 -2.00
N ARG A 81 2.72 4.45 -2.58
CA ARG A 81 3.47 5.71 -2.57
C ARG A 81 2.67 6.85 -3.19
N ASP A 82 2.11 6.60 -4.39
CA ASP A 82 1.34 7.61 -5.13
C ASP A 82 0.06 7.99 -4.37
N ALA A 83 -0.56 7.04 -3.66
CA ALA A 83 -1.69 7.28 -2.76
C ALA A 83 -1.31 8.19 -1.57
N ILE A 84 -0.22 7.86 -0.86
CA ILE A 84 0.26 8.61 0.31
C ILE A 84 0.66 10.05 -0.05
N LEU A 85 1.28 10.25 -1.22
CA LEU A 85 1.75 11.57 -1.66
C LEU A 85 0.72 12.35 -2.50
N GLY A 86 -0.35 11.71 -2.95
CA GLY A 86 -1.36 12.30 -3.84
C GLY A 86 -2.38 13.20 -3.15
N ASN A 87 -3.06 14.07 -3.88
CA ASN A 87 -3.98 15.06 -3.28
C ASN A 87 -5.31 14.49 -2.76
N ASP A 88 -5.57 13.19 -2.94
CA ASP A 88 -6.82 12.55 -2.51
C ASP A 88 -6.69 12.05 -1.06
N PRO A 89 -7.38 12.68 -0.09
CA PRO A 89 -7.24 12.34 1.31
C PRO A 89 -7.79 10.95 1.63
N HIS A 90 -8.85 10.50 0.95
CA HIS A 90 -9.40 9.17 1.16
C HIS A 90 -8.40 8.11 0.70
N LEU A 91 -7.83 8.30 -0.48
CA LEU A 91 -6.83 7.39 -1.02
C LEU A 91 -5.54 7.36 -0.16
N ALA A 92 -5.15 8.51 0.41
CA ALA A 92 -4.02 8.58 1.33
C ALA A 92 -4.24 7.73 2.60
N VAL A 93 -5.44 7.79 3.20
CA VAL A 93 -5.80 6.96 4.37
C VAL A 93 -5.70 5.47 4.04
N GLU A 94 -6.29 5.04 2.92
CA GLU A 94 -6.20 3.65 2.47
C GLU A 94 -4.74 3.25 2.14
N GLY A 95 -3.94 4.18 1.63
CA GLY A 95 -2.51 3.99 1.38
C GLY A 95 -1.71 3.75 2.66
N PHE A 96 -1.98 4.49 3.73
CA PHE A 96 -1.33 4.27 5.02
C PHE A 96 -1.73 2.91 5.63
N ASP A 97 -3.01 2.52 5.58
CA ASP A 97 -3.45 1.20 6.04
C ASP A 97 -2.80 0.07 5.23
N ALA A 98 -2.74 0.22 3.90
CA ALA A 98 -2.07 -0.73 3.02
C ALA A 98 -0.58 -0.85 3.33
N LEU A 99 0.11 0.26 3.59
CA LEU A 99 1.52 0.27 3.97
C LEU A 99 1.76 -0.50 5.28
N LEU A 100 0.95 -0.27 6.32
CA LEU A 100 1.06 -0.99 7.58
C LEU A 100 0.84 -2.50 7.44
N TRP A 101 -0.07 -2.88 6.54
CA TRP A 101 -0.32 -4.29 6.22
C TRP A 101 0.84 -4.93 5.47
N LEU A 102 1.31 -4.27 4.40
CA LEU A 102 2.36 -4.78 3.53
C LEU A 102 3.75 -4.76 4.19
N ARG A 103 3.93 -3.94 5.23
CA ARG A 103 5.19 -3.75 5.95
C ARG A 103 6.34 -3.37 5.02
N ASP A 104 6.03 -2.55 4.02
CA ASP A 104 6.98 -2.12 3.01
C ASP A 104 7.82 -0.93 3.52
N TYR A 105 8.92 -1.25 4.20
CA TYR A 105 9.81 -0.25 4.78
C TYR A 105 10.50 0.65 3.73
N ASP A 106 10.50 0.28 2.45
CA ASP A 106 11.03 1.13 1.37
C ASP A 106 10.17 2.37 1.13
N LEU A 107 8.94 2.42 1.69
CA LEU A 107 8.04 3.56 1.61
C LEU A 107 8.17 4.55 2.78
N ILE A 108 9.03 4.29 3.76
CA ILE A 108 9.28 5.20 4.88
C ILE A 108 9.65 6.63 4.44
N PRO A 109 10.48 6.87 3.42
CA PRO A 109 10.73 8.24 2.95
C PRO A 109 9.46 8.96 2.47
N ALA A 110 8.51 8.23 1.87
CA ALA A 110 7.24 8.81 1.43
C ALA A 110 6.36 9.19 2.62
N VAL A 111 6.37 8.38 3.69
CA VAL A 111 5.66 8.72 4.94
C VAL A 111 6.30 9.93 5.61
N VAL A 112 7.64 9.97 5.74
CA VAL A 112 8.37 11.12 6.28
C VAL A 112 8.03 12.39 5.50
N ARG A 113 8.03 12.30 4.16
CA ARG A 113 7.63 13.41 3.31
C ARG A 113 6.18 13.84 3.58
N ALA A 114 5.26 12.90 3.76
CA ALA A 114 3.88 13.22 4.11
C ALA A 114 3.77 13.90 5.48
N VAL A 115 4.57 13.53 6.47
CA VAL A 115 4.61 14.24 7.77
C VAL A 115 5.05 15.68 7.59
N ILE A 116 6.07 15.93 6.77
CA ILE A 116 6.61 17.28 6.54
C ILE A 116 5.64 18.13 5.70
N GLU A 117 5.05 17.58 4.64
CA GLU A 117 4.34 18.35 3.62
C GLU A 117 2.81 18.44 3.81
N ARG A 118 2.19 17.51 4.55
CA ARG A 118 0.72 17.52 4.78
C ARG A 118 0.37 18.33 6.01
N ASP A 119 -0.87 18.80 6.10
CA ASP A 119 -1.42 19.45 7.29
C ASP A 119 -2.61 18.66 7.88
N GLY A 120 -2.95 18.96 9.13
CA GLY A 120 -4.13 18.42 9.80
C GLY A 120 -4.08 16.91 10.05
N SER A 121 -5.22 16.24 9.93
CA SER A 121 -5.39 14.82 10.29
C SER A 121 -4.52 13.86 9.48
N LEU A 122 -4.17 14.20 8.24
CA LEU A 122 -3.29 13.38 7.41
C LEU A 122 -1.83 13.44 7.89
N ARG A 123 -1.39 14.58 8.44
CA ARG A 123 -0.07 14.69 9.08
C ARG A 123 -0.01 13.79 10.31
N ASP A 124 -1.03 13.87 11.17
CA ASP A 124 -1.08 13.07 12.40
C ASP A 124 -1.14 11.56 12.09
N LEU A 125 -1.90 11.16 11.06
CA LEU A 125 -1.94 9.78 10.59
C LEU A 125 -0.59 9.31 10.03
N ALA A 126 0.12 10.16 9.29
CA ALA A 126 1.45 9.83 8.77
C ALA A 126 2.47 9.65 9.91
N GLU A 127 2.40 10.48 10.96
CA GLU A 127 3.24 10.34 12.15
C GLU A 127 2.98 9.01 12.88
N GLU A 128 1.71 8.68 13.11
CA GLU A 128 1.31 7.41 13.75
C GLU A 128 1.73 6.20 12.92
N THR A 129 1.56 6.29 11.60
CA THR A 129 1.97 5.24 10.66
C THR A 129 3.48 5.03 10.71
N LEU A 130 4.27 6.11 10.70
CA LEU A 130 5.73 6.03 10.77
C LEU A 130 6.19 5.37 12.09
N LEU A 131 5.63 5.79 13.22
CA LEU A 131 5.95 5.21 14.53
C LEU A 131 5.61 3.71 14.56
N THR A 132 4.43 3.35 14.04
CA THR A 132 3.98 1.95 13.97
C THR A 132 4.90 1.11 13.09
N LEU A 133 5.33 1.61 11.92
CA LEU A 133 6.29 0.93 11.06
C LEU A 133 7.63 0.71 11.77
N CYS A 134 8.16 1.73 12.46
CA CYS A 134 9.39 1.59 13.23
C CYS A 134 9.29 0.52 14.33
N GLN A 135 8.17 0.47 15.06
CA GLN A 135 7.91 -0.56 16.07
C GLN A 135 7.77 -1.96 15.45
N GLN A 136 7.07 -2.07 14.31
CA GLN A 136 6.96 -3.33 13.58
C GLN A 136 8.33 -3.82 13.10
N TYR A 137 9.16 -2.92 12.57
CA TYR A 137 10.50 -3.20 12.12
C TYR A 137 11.40 -3.68 13.27
N GLU A 138 11.35 -3.01 14.42
CA GLU A 138 12.07 -3.43 15.62
C GLU A 138 11.67 -4.84 16.07
N ARG A 139 10.36 -5.14 16.09
CA ARG A 139 9.88 -6.50 16.41
C ARG A 139 10.40 -7.53 15.42
N THR A 140 10.44 -7.21 14.12
CA THR A 140 11.03 -8.08 13.09
C THR A 140 12.53 -8.29 13.31
N LEU A 141 13.28 -7.27 13.74
CA LEU A 141 14.70 -7.42 14.06
C LEU A 141 14.94 -8.29 15.30
N ARG A 142 14.08 -8.18 16.32
CA ARG A 142 14.14 -8.99 17.54
C ARG A 142 13.64 -10.42 17.33
N GLY A 143 12.81 -10.65 16.31
CA GLY A 143 12.29 -11.95 15.94
C GLY A 143 13.32 -12.80 15.19
N THR A 144 13.45 -14.06 15.58
CA THR A 144 14.31 -15.06 14.92
C THR A 144 13.70 -15.65 13.64
N HIS A 145 12.47 -15.29 13.27
CA HIS A 145 11.64 -16.13 12.39
C HIS A 145 11.21 -15.53 11.03
N ASP A 146 11.68 -14.37 10.60
CA ASP A 146 11.35 -13.85 9.27
C ASP A 146 12.38 -14.27 8.21
N SER A 147 11.85 -14.78 7.09
CA SER A 147 12.54 -15.17 5.85
C SER A 147 13.27 -14.03 5.13
N THR A 148 13.23 -12.82 5.69
CA THR A 148 13.96 -11.64 5.21
C THR A 148 15.47 -11.83 5.37
N THR A 149 16.21 -11.73 4.28
CA THR A 149 17.66 -11.89 4.30
C THR A 149 18.32 -10.79 5.13
N GLN A 150 19.47 -11.09 5.75
CA GLN A 150 20.23 -10.12 6.54
C GLN A 150 20.58 -8.86 5.72
N ALA A 151 20.80 -9.01 4.41
CA ALA A 151 21.08 -7.90 3.50
C ALA A 151 19.89 -6.93 3.37
N ASP A 152 18.67 -7.47 3.24
CA ASP A 152 17.45 -6.65 3.15
C ASP A 152 17.20 -5.90 4.46
N ARG A 153 17.51 -6.54 5.61
CA ARG A 153 17.44 -5.88 6.92
C ARG A 153 18.41 -4.70 7.00
N CYS A 154 19.67 -4.87 6.60
CA CYS A 154 20.65 -3.79 6.61
C CYS A 154 20.23 -2.61 5.71
N ARG A 155 19.75 -2.91 4.50
CA ARG A 155 19.27 -1.88 3.57
C ARG A 155 18.08 -1.10 4.13
N ALA A 156 17.08 -1.81 4.66
CA ALA A 156 15.93 -1.17 5.30
C ALA A 156 16.38 -0.27 6.47
N LYS A 157 17.30 -0.75 7.32
CA LYS A 157 17.84 0.04 8.44
C LYS A 157 18.51 1.33 7.97
N GLU A 158 19.42 1.24 7.00
CA GLU A 158 20.11 2.41 6.45
C GLU A 158 19.13 3.42 5.87
N HIS A 159 18.15 2.93 5.11
CA HIS A 159 17.14 3.77 4.48
C HIS A 159 16.23 4.48 5.49
N ILE A 160 15.85 3.77 6.57
CA ILE A 160 15.09 4.34 7.69
C ILE A 160 15.90 5.42 8.40
N LEU A 161 17.14 5.12 8.78
CA LEU A 161 18.00 6.05 9.51
C LEU A 161 18.28 7.31 8.69
N GLN A 162 18.53 7.17 7.39
CA GLN A 162 18.75 8.30 6.51
C GLN A 162 17.48 9.17 6.39
N SER A 163 16.31 8.55 6.28
CA SER A 163 15.03 9.26 6.20
C SER A 163 14.71 10.01 7.49
N LEU A 164 14.96 9.39 8.65
CA LEU A 164 14.75 10.02 9.96
C LEU A 164 15.76 11.15 10.22
N SER A 165 17.04 10.95 9.88
CA SER A 165 18.07 11.99 9.97
C SER A 165 17.68 13.23 9.13
N HIS A 166 17.17 12.99 7.92
CA HIS A 166 16.65 14.06 7.07
C HIS A 166 15.41 14.75 7.63
N ALA A 167 14.56 14.03 8.37
CA ALA A 167 13.43 14.65 9.08
C ALA A 167 13.92 15.54 10.23
N ILE A 168 14.84 15.05 11.08
CA ILE A 168 15.40 15.77 12.22
C ILE A 168 16.10 17.06 11.78
N THR A 169 16.86 17.03 10.68
CA THR A 169 17.49 18.24 10.12
C THR A 169 16.49 19.30 9.64
N ARG A 170 15.22 18.94 9.46
CA ARG A 170 14.11 19.82 9.08
C ARG A 170 13.14 20.10 10.22
N TYR A 171 13.59 19.90 11.47
CA TYR A 171 12.79 20.14 12.67
C TYR A 171 12.19 21.54 12.71
N ASP A 172 12.94 22.53 12.21
CA ASP A 172 12.53 23.93 12.05
C ASP A 172 11.24 24.12 11.24
N ARG A 173 10.88 23.17 10.38
CA ARG A 173 9.70 23.25 9.52
C ARG A 173 8.51 22.46 10.02
N HIS A 174 8.73 21.39 10.78
CA HIS A 174 7.65 20.50 11.20
C HIS A 174 7.31 20.62 12.69
N GLU A 175 8.23 21.12 13.54
CA GLU A 175 8.03 21.38 14.98
C GLU A 175 7.43 20.21 15.79
N ARG A 176 7.77 18.96 15.42
CA ARG A 176 7.19 17.76 16.02
C ARG A 176 8.24 16.98 16.80
N HIS A 177 8.10 17.01 18.12
CA HIS A 177 8.98 16.31 19.05
C HIS A 177 8.97 14.78 18.90
N LYS A 178 7.90 14.18 18.36
CA LYS A 178 7.80 12.71 18.21
C LYS A 178 8.80 12.11 17.20
N LEU A 179 9.40 12.94 16.34
CA LEU A 179 10.38 12.52 15.34
C LEU A 179 11.84 12.73 15.76
N VAL A 180 12.07 13.34 16.92
CA VAL A 180 13.39 13.63 17.52
C VAL A 180 13.62 12.68 18.69
#